data_AF-A0A970X8Z5-F1
#
_entry.id   AF-A0A970X8Z5-F1
#
_cell.length_a   1.000
_cell.length_b   1.000
_cell.length_c   1.000
_cell.angle_alpha   90.00
_cell.angle_beta   90.00
_cell.angle_gamma   90.00
#
_symmetry.space_group_name_H-M   'P 1'
#
loop_
_entity.id
_entity.type
_entity.pdbx_description
1 polymer ?
#
loop_
_entity_poly.entity_id
_entity_poly.type
_entity_poly.pdbx_seq_one_letter_code
_entity_poly.pdbx_strand_id
1 'polypeptide(L)'
;MNQQLPTIDEVAERAGVSVSTLRRWVAGGLIPQLDGARGGWPPAAAAQARIVARLRERGHTIAQIRAATEDGRLAFGYVEELLPGQDGVATASEAARATGLEPALLARMWSSFGLPTGDLDSLSDED
;
A
#
# COMPACT_ATOMS: atom_id res chain seq x y z
N MET A 1 26.34 0.52 -1.85
CA MET A 1 26.06 0.70 -0.41
C MET A 1 25.63 -0.63 0.15
N ASN A 2 26.37 -1.23 1.09
CA ASN A 2 25.95 -2.46 1.77
C ASN A 2 24.88 -2.07 2.81
N GLN A 3 23.59 -2.15 2.44
CA GLN A 3 22.53 -1.96 3.44
C GLN A 3 22.44 -3.19 4.32
N GLN A 4 22.72 -3.02 5.61
CA GLN A 4 22.39 -3.99 6.64
C GLN A 4 20.87 -4.20 6.64
N LEU A 5 20.41 -5.45 6.60
CA LEU A 5 18.98 -5.74 6.66
C LEU A 5 18.40 -5.32 8.02
N PRO A 6 17.22 -4.67 8.05
CA PRO A 6 16.54 -4.33 9.30
C PRO A 6 16.32 -5.55 10.21
N THR A 7 16.44 -5.30 11.50
CA THR A 7 16.06 -6.24 12.56
C THR A 7 14.54 -6.24 12.77
N ILE A 8 14.02 -7.26 13.45
CA ILE A 8 12.59 -7.34 13.77
C ILE A 8 12.12 -6.16 14.64
N ASP A 9 13.00 -5.64 15.50
CA ASP A 9 12.69 -4.54 16.40
C ASP A 9 12.51 -3.23 15.60
N GLU A 10 13.44 -2.94 14.68
CA GLU A 10 13.34 -1.78 13.79
C GLU A 10 12.13 -1.86 12.85
N VAL A 11 11.75 -3.05 12.39
CA VAL A 11 10.55 -3.20 11.57
C VAL A 11 9.28 -3.03 12.40
N ALA A 12 9.24 -3.55 13.62
CA ALA A 12 8.11 -3.39 14.53
C ALA A 12 7.88 -1.91 14.87
N GLU A 13 8.95 -1.18 15.17
CA GLU A 13 8.92 0.27 15.39
C GLU A 13 8.37 1.02 14.17
N ARG A 14 8.93 0.77 12.98
CA ARG A 14 8.49 1.43 11.72
C ARG A 14 7.06 1.08 11.34
N ALA A 15 6.56 -0.09 11.72
CA ALA A 15 5.19 -0.53 11.49
C ALA A 15 4.23 -0.10 12.61
N GLY A 16 4.71 0.55 13.68
CA GLY A 16 3.88 1.03 14.79
C GLY A 16 3.27 -0.09 15.64
N VAL A 17 3.86 -1.29 15.66
CA VAL A 17 3.33 -2.45 16.39
C VAL A 17 4.35 -3.08 17.32
N SER A 18 3.89 -3.90 18.26
CA SER A 18 4.80 -4.68 19.10
C SER A 18 5.51 -5.79 18.29
N VAL A 19 6.73 -6.12 18.67
CA VAL A 19 7.48 -7.27 18.12
C VAL A 19 6.68 -8.57 18.22
N SER A 20 5.92 -8.76 19.31
CA SER A 20 5.04 -9.93 19.50
C SER A 20 3.88 -9.98 18.50
N THR A 21 3.35 -8.82 18.10
CA THR A 21 2.31 -8.73 17.07
C THR A 21 2.89 -9.02 15.70
N LEU A 22 4.06 -8.45 15.40
CA LEU A 22 4.77 -8.72 14.16
C LEU A 22 5.13 -10.20 14.00
N ARG A 23 5.59 -10.86 15.07
CA ARG A 23 5.83 -12.32 15.08
C ARG A 23 4.57 -13.13 14.79
N ARG A 24 3.41 -12.73 15.33
CA ARG A 24 2.12 -13.38 15.01
C ARG A 24 1.74 -13.22 13.55
N TRP A 25 2.03 -12.06 12.94
CA TRP A 25 1.74 -11.85 11.52
C TRP A 25 2.59 -12.74 10.62
N VAL A 26 3.88 -12.87 10.94
CA VAL A 26 4.78 -13.81 10.24
C VAL A 26 4.25 -15.23 10.37
N ALA A 27 3.97 -15.69 11.60
CA ALA A 27 3.41 -17.02 11.83
C ALA A 27 2.04 -17.26 11.15
N GLY A 28 1.26 -16.19 10.95
CA GLY A 28 -0.02 -16.20 10.25
C GLY A 28 0.09 -16.15 8.71
N GLY A 29 1.30 -16.07 8.16
CA GLY A 29 1.55 -16.02 6.71
C GLY A 29 1.23 -14.66 6.07
N LEU A 30 1.15 -13.58 6.86
CA LEU A 30 0.89 -12.24 6.33
C LEU A 30 2.11 -11.62 5.63
N ILE A 31 3.29 -12.17 5.88
CA ILE A 31 4.59 -11.69 5.37
C ILE A 31 5.34 -12.88 4.77
N PRO A 32 4.91 -13.40 3.62
CA PRO A 32 5.46 -14.62 3.01
C PRO A 32 6.92 -14.45 2.57
N GLN A 33 7.41 -13.21 2.41
CA GLN A 33 8.80 -12.93 2.03
C GLN A 33 9.82 -13.31 3.11
N LEU A 34 9.36 -13.59 4.33
CA LEU A 34 10.21 -14.07 5.42
C LEU A 34 10.31 -15.60 5.47
N ASP A 35 9.45 -16.33 4.78
CA ASP A 35 9.50 -17.78 4.72
C ASP A 35 10.77 -18.20 3.94
N GLY A 36 11.81 -18.59 4.68
CA GLY A 36 13.11 -18.97 4.13
C GLY A 36 14.19 -17.89 4.16
N ALA A 37 13.89 -16.66 4.61
CA ALA A 37 14.88 -15.60 4.77
C ALA A 37 15.81 -15.91 5.97
N ARG A 38 17.13 -15.96 5.74
CA ARG A 38 18.15 -16.09 6.81
C ARG A 38 18.82 -14.74 7.04
N GLY A 39 18.74 -14.22 8.27
CA GLY A 39 19.64 -13.17 8.74
C GLY A 39 19.12 -11.73 8.73
N GLY A 40 17.84 -11.47 8.47
CA GLY A 40 17.26 -10.13 8.60
C GLY A 40 15.95 -9.98 7.84
N TRP A 41 15.30 -8.82 7.95
CA TRP A 41 14.08 -8.50 7.22
C TRP A 41 14.42 -7.93 5.84
N PRO A 42 14.08 -8.61 4.73
CA PRO A 42 14.18 -7.99 3.42
C PRO A 42 13.36 -6.70 3.37
N PRO A 43 13.76 -5.67 2.59
CA PRO A 43 12.99 -4.44 2.45
C PRO A 43 11.52 -4.68 2.10
N ALA A 44 11.24 -5.64 1.21
CA ALA A 44 9.87 -6.04 0.87
C ALA A 44 9.08 -6.61 2.06
N ALA A 45 9.71 -7.36 2.95
CA ALA A 45 9.05 -7.85 4.17
C ALA A 45 8.72 -6.70 5.13
N ALA A 46 9.62 -5.73 5.26
CA ALA A 46 9.42 -4.54 6.09
C ALA A 46 8.33 -3.61 5.52
N ALA A 47 8.25 -3.49 4.19
CA ALA A 47 7.16 -2.82 3.47
C ALA A 47 5.81 -3.49 3.74
N GLN A 48 5.75 -4.81 3.58
CA GLN A 48 4.55 -5.60 3.81
C GLN A 48 4.02 -5.41 5.23
N ALA A 49 4.90 -5.38 6.24
CA ALA A 49 4.50 -5.14 7.63
C ALA A 49 3.77 -3.80 7.81
N ARG A 50 4.23 -2.73 7.15
CA ARG A 50 3.56 -1.42 7.19
C ARG A 50 2.21 -1.43 6.47
N ILE A 51 2.10 -2.14 5.35
CA ILE A 51 0.83 -2.29 4.62
C ILE A 51 -0.18 -3.03 5.51
N VAL A 52 0.23 -4.15 6.12
CA VAL A 52 -0.60 -4.91 7.07
C VAL A 52 -1.05 -4.01 8.23
N ALA A 53 -0.17 -3.22 8.83
CA ALA A 53 -0.52 -2.29 9.90
C ALA A 53 -1.59 -1.27 9.46
N ARG A 54 -1.38 -0.61 8.31
CA ARG A 54 -2.32 0.37 7.73
C ARG A 54 -3.70 -0.22 7.41
N LEU A 55 -3.75 -1.48 6.97
CA LEU A 55 -5.01 -2.17 6.69
C LEU A 55 -5.73 -2.57 7.99
N ARG A 56 -4.96 -2.95 9.03
CA ARG A 56 -5.50 -3.23 10.36
C ARG A 56 -6.11 -1.97 11.00
N GLU A 57 -5.44 -0.82 10.86
CA GLU A 57 -5.96 0.47 11.32
C GLU A 57 -7.26 0.88 10.62
N ARG A 58 -7.42 0.51 9.34
CA ARG A 58 -8.66 0.72 8.57
C ARG A 58 -9.76 -0.31 8.86
N GLY A 59 -9.56 -1.19 9.84
CA GLY A 59 -10.58 -2.15 10.29
C GLY A 59 -10.59 -3.49 9.54
N HIS A 60 -9.64 -3.76 8.65
CA HIS A 60 -9.55 -5.07 8.01
C HIS A 60 -9.12 -6.16 8.99
N THR A 61 -9.74 -7.32 8.88
CA THR A 61 -9.38 -8.50 9.68
C THR A 61 -8.09 -9.16 9.15
N ILE A 62 -7.37 -9.87 10.01
CA ILE A 62 -6.18 -10.65 9.62
C ILE A 62 -6.50 -11.64 8.50
N ALA A 63 -7.68 -12.27 8.53
CA ALA A 63 -8.11 -13.22 7.51
C ALA A 63 -8.30 -12.55 6.13
N GLN A 64 -8.93 -11.37 6.08
CA GLN A 64 -9.09 -10.60 4.84
C GLN A 64 -7.74 -10.18 4.26
N ILE A 65 -6.83 -9.71 5.11
CA ILE A 65 -5.49 -9.30 4.68
C ILE A 65 -4.72 -10.52 4.16
N ARG A 66 -4.79 -11.67 4.84
CA ARG A 66 -4.16 -12.93 4.41
C ARG A 66 -4.66 -13.38 3.04
N ALA A 67 -5.97 -13.38 2.81
CA ALA A 67 -6.55 -13.72 1.51
C ALA A 67 -6.04 -12.76 0.40
N ALA A 68 -5.97 -11.45 0.69
CA ALA A 68 -5.41 -10.48 -0.26
C ALA A 68 -3.90 -10.69 -0.52
N THR A 69 -3.14 -11.11 0.50
CA THR A 69 -1.73 -11.49 0.34
C THR A 69 -1.58 -12.73 -0.56
N GLU A 70 -2.36 -13.79 -0.29
CA GLU A 70 -2.33 -15.06 -1.02
C GLU A 70 -2.73 -14.89 -2.49
N ASP A 71 -3.71 -14.04 -2.77
CA ASP A 71 -4.16 -13.73 -4.13
C ASP A 71 -3.20 -12.79 -4.89
N GLY A 72 -2.07 -12.41 -4.29
CA GLY A 72 -1.09 -11.49 -4.87
C GLY A 72 -1.57 -10.04 -4.99
N ARG A 73 -2.74 -9.70 -4.45
CA ARG A 73 -3.34 -8.35 -4.52
C ARG A 73 -2.52 -7.32 -3.76
N LEU A 74 -1.79 -7.73 -2.73
CA LEU A 74 -0.87 -6.85 -1.99
C LEU A 74 0.51 -6.69 -2.65
N ALA A 75 0.83 -7.44 -3.70
CA ALA A 75 2.11 -7.30 -4.41
C ALA A 75 2.23 -5.94 -5.13
N PHE A 76 1.12 -5.31 -5.48
CA PHE A 76 1.10 -3.96 -6.07
C PHE A 76 1.48 -2.86 -5.07
N GLY A 77 1.26 -3.05 -3.77
CA GLY A 77 1.69 -2.09 -2.74
C GLY A 77 3.22 -1.92 -2.66
N TYR A 78 4.00 -2.89 -3.15
CA TYR A 78 5.46 -2.76 -3.27
C TYR A 78 5.89 -1.77 -4.36
N VAL A 79 5.07 -1.59 -5.40
CA VAL A 79 5.33 -0.60 -6.46
C VAL A 79 4.98 0.80 -5.95
N GLU A 80 3.91 0.94 -5.15
CA GLU A 80 3.53 2.23 -4.55
C GLU A 80 4.60 2.82 -3.64
N GLU A 81 5.44 2.00 -2.99
CA GLU A 81 6.55 2.51 -2.17
C GLU A 81 7.74 3.02 -3.02
N LEU A 82 7.92 2.50 -4.23
CA LEU A 82 8.92 3.00 -5.18
C LEU A 82 8.48 4.31 -5.85
N LEU A 83 7.18 4.60 -5.80
CA LEU A 83 6.62 5.86 -6.24
C LEU A 83 6.60 6.82 -5.04
N PRO A 84 6.92 8.12 -5.21
CA PRO A 84 6.73 9.08 -4.14
C PRO A 84 5.27 9.02 -3.71
N GLY A 85 5.05 8.78 -2.40
CA GLY A 85 3.74 8.53 -1.82
C GLY A 85 2.71 9.50 -2.37
N GLN A 86 1.71 8.97 -3.08
CA GLN A 86 0.58 9.76 -3.55
C GLN A 86 -0.33 10.01 -2.34
N ASP A 87 0.01 11.03 -1.56
CA ASP A 87 -0.90 11.53 -0.53
C ASP A 87 -2.08 12.22 -1.22
N GLY A 88 -3.15 11.46 -1.46
CA GLY A 88 -4.44 11.99 -1.89
C GLY A 88 -4.99 11.35 -3.17
N VAL A 89 -6.27 10.98 -3.13
CA VAL A 89 -7.08 10.84 -4.34
C VAL A 89 -7.46 12.26 -4.74
N ALA A 90 -6.86 12.79 -5.81
CA ALA A 90 -7.25 14.09 -6.34
C ALA A 90 -8.50 13.92 -7.21
N THR A 91 -9.54 14.69 -6.92
CA THR A 91 -10.76 14.74 -7.76
C THR A 91 -10.45 15.39 -9.11
N ALA A 92 -11.30 15.14 -10.12
CA ALA A 92 -11.20 15.80 -11.43
C ALA A 92 -11.17 17.33 -11.31
N SER A 93 -11.95 17.87 -10.37
CA SER A 93 -12.05 19.30 -10.10
C SER A 93 -10.76 19.88 -9.51
N GLU A 94 -10.13 19.16 -8.58
CA GLU A 94 -8.84 19.55 -8.00
C GLU A 94 -7.73 19.50 -9.03
N ALA A 95 -7.70 18.46 -9.87
CA ALA A 95 -6.75 18.34 -10.97
C ALA A 95 -6.93 19.47 -12.00
N ALA A 96 -8.17 19.81 -12.36
CA ALA A 96 -8.48 20.92 -13.26
C ALA A 96 -8.00 22.26 -12.69
N ARG A 97 -8.25 22.50 -11.39
CA ARG A 97 -7.82 23.73 -10.71
C ARG A 97 -6.31 23.85 -10.62
N ALA A 98 -5.60 22.75 -10.36
CA ALA A 98 -4.15 22.72 -10.23
C ALA A 98 -3.43 22.90 -11.58
N THR A 99 -4.02 22.39 -12.67
CA THR A 99 -3.38 22.36 -14.00
C THR A 99 -3.88 23.46 -14.94
N GLY A 100 -5.03 24.08 -14.64
CA GLY A 100 -5.72 25.00 -15.54
C GLY A 100 -6.35 24.31 -16.76
N LEU A 101 -6.41 22.98 -16.78
CA LEU A 101 -6.95 22.20 -17.87
C LEU A 101 -8.43 21.87 -17.64
N GLU A 102 -9.19 21.81 -18.73
CA GLU A 102 -10.58 21.37 -18.68
C GLU A 102 -10.68 19.91 -18.18
N PRO A 103 -11.65 19.57 -17.31
CA PRO A 103 -11.85 18.20 -16.82
C PRO A 103 -11.98 17.17 -17.95
N ALA A 104 -12.67 17.52 -19.04
CA ALA A 104 -12.84 16.65 -20.20
C ALA A 104 -11.50 16.36 -20.92
N LEU A 105 -10.56 17.30 -20.90
CA LEU A 105 -9.22 17.12 -21.47
C LEU A 105 -8.38 16.18 -20.59
N LEU A 106 -8.44 16.34 -19.27
CA LEU A 106 -7.79 15.46 -18.31
C LEU A 106 -8.30 14.03 -18.45
N ALA A 107 -9.63 13.83 -18.50
CA ALA A 107 -10.25 12.53 -18.71
C ALA A 107 -9.78 11.85 -20.01
N ARG A 108 -9.72 12.62 -21.11
CA ARG A 108 -9.24 12.13 -22.42
C ARG A 108 -7.76 11.74 -22.39
N MET A 109 -6.92 12.47 -21.67
CA MET A 109 -5.51 12.11 -21.49
C MET A 109 -5.37 10.81 -20.70
N TRP A 110 -6.08 10.68 -19.58
CA TRP A 110 -6.09 9.46 -18.76
C TRP A 110 -6.50 8.22 -19.55
N SER A 111 -7.58 8.33 -20.34
CA SER A 111 -8.03 7.22 -21.20
C SER A 111 -7.01 6.89 -22.29
N SER A 112 -6.29 7.88 -22.82
CA SER A 112 -5.26 7.67 -23.85
C SER A 112 -4.03 6.94 -23.31
N PHE A 113 -3.74 7.05 -22.01
CA PHE A 113 -2.71 6.28 -21.32
C PHE A 113 -3.18 4.91 -20.83
N GLY A 114 -4.42 4.51 -21.13
CA GLY A 114 -4.98 3.21 -20.71
C GLY A 114 -5.27 3.13 -19.21
N LEU A 115 -5.34 4.28 -18.52
CA LEU A 115 -5.68 4.33 -17.10
C LEU A 115 -7.21 4.34 -16.92
N PRO A 116 -7.74 3.60 -15.94
CA PRO A 116 -9.18 3.61 -15.66
C PRO A 116 -9.60 5.02 -15.21
N THR A 117 -10.60 5.59 -15.88
CA THR A 117 -11.21 6.88 -15.55
C THR A 117 -12.34 6.77 -14.51
N GLY A 118 -12.57 5.57 -13.99
CA GLY A 118 -13.79 5.15 -13.29
C GLY A 118 -14.01 5.72 -11.89
N ASP A 119 -13.35 6.81 -11.52
CA ASP A 119 -13.55 7.45 -10.20
C ASP A 119 -13.38 8.98 -10.24
N LEU A 120 -13.65 9.61 -11.39
CA LEU A 120 -13.76 11.07 -11.46
C LEU A 120 -15.17 11.58 -11.08
N ASP A 121 -16.17 10.68 -10.99
CA ASP A 121 -17.58 11.00 -10.72
C ASP A 121 -18.19 10.28 -9.49
N SER A 122 -17.43 9.47 -8.74
CA SER A 122 -17.99 8.69 -7.61
C SER A 122 -17.33 9.02 -6.27
N LEU A 123 -17.86 10.04 -5.59
CA LEU A 123 -18.11 10.07 -4.14
C LEU A 123 -19.22 11.11 -3.94
N SER A 124 -20.46 10.65 -4.03
CA SER A 124 -21.68 11.44 -3.92
C SER A 124 -21.89 12.01 -2.53
N ASP A 125 -22.35 13.26 -2.47
CA ASP A 125 -23.28 13.72 -1.45
C ASP A 125 -24.49 12.76 -1.44
N GLU A 126 -24.55 11.86 -0.47
CA GLU A 126 -25.76 11.15 -0.03
C GLU A 126 -25.53 10.61 1.39
N ASP A 127 -25.45 11.55 2.35
CA ASP A 127 -26.17 11.65 3.64
C ASP A 127 -25.47 12.66 4.58
#